data_AF-A0A6L8A0Z0-F1
#
_entry.id   AF-A0A6L8A0Z0-F1
#
_cell.length_a   1.000
_cell.length_b   1.000
_cell.length_c   1.000
_cell.angle_alpha   90.00
_cell.angle_beta   90.00
_cell.angle_gamma   90.00
#
_symmetry.space_group_name_H-M   'P 1'
#
loop_
_entity.id
_entity.type
_entity.pdbx_description
1 polymer ?
#
loop_
_entity_poly.entity_id
_entity_poly.type
_entity_poly.pdbx_seq_one_letter_code
_entity_poly.pdbx_strand_id
1 'polypeptide(L)'
;MTSPTLWLNIENRLDTSLPGWRSRVDAFDQVAAVEDRAAGRTWSDDETFKGLLLAVLSNNTDWSKVERIQTELAGLFSGFSLKSYAELPACEVGERIMPWFLDRKAGSVTLRRDLVNLIGTARILFEHSSVHGSAESYFTSLVRQLDGDPKQAALRLGSPGKDKLPGLGVALAAEALKNLGFDVAKPDRHVKRAMASFGLVPCKDWPGRNGRAAPSFSSGRSCLAVMEAVQDIAAAAGRPVVLVDNAIWMLCAKSGLYLTNSELSELASDGKPSTGGAEALDALIRSWSETQDAGEHRETIGCLVDGLNRDRLSARKLFPEELKGHSW
;
A
#
# COMPACT_ATOMS: atom_id res chain seq x y z
N MET A 1 -19.11 5.60 8.43
CA MET A 1 -18.59 4.33 8.95
C MET A 1 -18.35 3.43 7.75
N THR A 2 -17.10 3.10 7.48
CA THR A 2 -16.70 2.09 6.48
C THR A 2 -17.17 0.71 6.97
N SER A 3 -17.83 -0.05 6.10
CA SER A 3 -18.31 -1.39 6.45
C SER A 3 -17.15 -2.40 6.35
N PRO A 4 -16.99 -3.34 7.30
CA PRO A 4 -16.07 -4.48 7.17
C PRO A 4 -16.27 -5.25 5.85
N THR A 5 -17.48 -5.21 5.29
CA THR A 5 -17.84 -5.83 4.01
C THR A 5 -16.99 -5.32 2.84
N LEU A 6 -16.60 -4.04 2.82
CA LEU A 6 -15.80 -3.49 1.71
C LEU A 6 -14.43 -4.17 1.63
N TRP A 7 -13.75 -4.33 2.78
CA TRP A 7 -12.46 -5.02 2.79
C TRP A 7 -12.59 -6.48 2.35
N LEU A 8 -13.62 -7.19 2.82
CA LEU A 8 -13.88 -8.57 2.40
C LEU A 8 -14.11 -8.66 0.88
N ASN A 9 -14.84 -7.72 0.29
CA ASN A 9 -15.05 -7.66 -1.15
C ASN A 9 -13.75 -7.41 -1.91
N ILE A 10 -12.87 -6.53 -1.40
CA ILE A 10 -11.55 -6.27 -1.97
C ILE A 10 -10.68 -7.54 -1.93
N GLU A 11 -10.58 -8.19 -0.77
CA GLU A 11 -9.80 -9.44 -0.62
C GLU A 11 -10.34 -10.52 -1.55
N ASN A 12 -11.64 -10.81 -1.53
CA ASN A 12 -12.25 -11.83 -2.38
C ASN A 12 -12.01 -11.58 -3.87
N ARG A 13 -12.12 -10.31 -4.30
CA ARG A 13 -11.86 -9.93 -5.69
C ARG A 13 -10.40 -10.18 -6.07
N LEU A 14 -9.45 -9.83 -5.21
CA LEU A 14 -8.02 -10.07 -5.43
C LEU A 14 -7.67 -11.56 -5.38
N ASP A 15 -8.22 -12.31 -4.42
CA ASP A 15 -7.99 -13.75 -4.28
C ASP A 15 -8.48 -14.52 -5.51
N THR A 16 -9.64 -14.13 -6.04
CA THR A 16 -10.23 -14.77 -7.23
C THR A 16 -9.53 -14.37 -8.53
N SER A 17 -9.22 -13.07 -8.70
CA SER A 17 -8.80 -12.52 -10.00
C SER A 17 -7.29 -12.26 -10.10
N LEU A 18 -6.56 -12.27 -8.98
CA LEU A 18 -5.10 -12.07 -8.93
C LEU A 18 -4.47 -12.99 -7.88
N PRO A 19 -4.46 -14.32 -8.10
CA PRO A 19 -3.80 -15.26 -7.21
C PRO A 19 -2.34 -14.84 -6.94
N GLY A 20 -1.91 -14.90 -5.68
CA GLY A 20 -0.56 -14.48 -5.27
C GLY A 20 -0.38 -12.98 -5.07
N TRP A 21 -1.46 -12.17 -5.06
CA TRP A 21 -1.36 -10.74 -4.78
C TRP A 21 -0.71 -10.44 -3.42
N ARG A 22 -0.92 -11.28 -2.39
CA ARG A 22 -0.29 -11.12 -1.07
C ARG A 22 1.24 -11.18 -1.17
N SER A 23 1.78 -12.20 -1.82
CA SER A 23 3.24 -12.30 -2.05
C SER A 23 3.80 -11.12 -2.85
N ARG A 24 3.00 -10.53 -3.74
CA ARG A 24 3.39 -9.31 -4.46
C ARG A 24 3.39 -8.07 -3.55
N VAL A 25 2.45 -7.99 -2.60
CA VAL A 25 2.46 -6.93 -1.58
C VAL A 25 3.63 -7.11 -0.62
N ASP A 26 3.93 -8.35 -0.22
CA ASP A 26 5.07 -8.68 0.63
C ASP A 26 6.39 -8.26 -0.04
N ALA A 27 6.52 -8.49 -1.35
CA ALA A 27 7.69 -8.10 -2.14
C ALA A 27 7.91 -6.57 -2.23
N PHE A 28 6.96 -5.73 -1.78
CA PHE A 28 7.20 -4.30 -1.63
C PHE A 28 7.98 -3.97 -0.36
N ASP A 29 8.14 -4.91 0.58
CA ASP A 29 8.79 -4.76 1.89
C ASP A 29 8.14 -3.71 2.82
N GLN A 30 7.05 -3.07 2.41
CA GLN A 30 6.42 -1.98 3.16
C GLN A 30 5.63 -2.45 4.38
N VAL A 31 5.01 -3.65 4.30
CA VAL A 31 4.33 -4.25 5.47
C VAL A 31 5.36 -4.67 6.51
N ALA A 32 6.41 -5.37 6.08
CA ALA A 32 7.54 -5.75 6.93
C ALA A 32 8.21 -4.51 7.56
N ALA A 33 8.38 -3.42 6.81
CA ALA A 33 8.92 -2.17 7.34
C ALA A 33 8.08 -1.59 8.50
N VAL A 34 6.75 -1.68 8.44
CA VAL A 34 5.87 -1.24 9.54
C VAL A 34 6.05 -2.12 10.77
N GLU A 35 6.11 -3.44 10.59
CA GLU A 35 6.33 -4.42 11.66
C GLU A 35 7.70 -4.20 12.33
N ASP A 36 8.75 -4.03 11.51
CA ASP A 36 10.10 -3.74 11.96
C ASP A 36 10.18 -2.44 12.78
N ARG A 37 9.49 -1.38 12.33
CA ARG A 37 9.41 -0.13 13.08
C ARG A 37 8.72 -0.33 14.43
N ALA A 38 7.61 -1.06 14.44
CA ALA A 38 6.90 -1.38 15.67
C ALA A 38 7.76 -2.21 16.65
N ALA A 39 8.67 -3.03 16.11
CA ALA A 39 9.68 -3.77 16.86
C ALA A 39 10.89 -2.92 17.31
N GLY A 40 10.94 -1.64 16.95
CA GLY A 40 11.99 -0.71 17.37
C GLY A 40 13.17 -0.60 16.40
N ARG A 41 13.07 -1.15 15.19
CA ARG A 41 14.09 -0.95 14.14
C ARG A 41 14.23 0.53 13.81
N THR A 42 15.46 0.94 13.52
CA THR A 42 15.81 2.26 12.99
C THR A 42 16.44 2.11 11.60
N TRP A 43 16.33 3.15 10.78
CA TRP A 43 16.85 3.18 9.42
C TRP A 43 18.13 4.00 9.38
N SER A 44 19.17 3.47 8.73
CA SER A 44 20.36 4.23 8.41
C SER A 44 20.07 5.37 7.44
N ASP A 45 21.02 6.31 7.30
CA ASP A 45 20.92 7.40 6.34
C ASP A 45 20.74 6.92 4.90
N ASP A 46 21.46 5.86 4.52
CA ASP A 46 21.43 5.29 3.17
C ASP A 46 20.12 4.53 2.91
N GLU A 47 19.59 3.83 3.92
CA GLU A 47 18.26 3.24 3.83
C GLU A 47 17.16 4.31 3.79
N THR A 48 17.34 5.41 4.52
CA THR A 48 16.45 6.56 4.49
C THR A 48 16.41 7.17 3.09
N PHE A 49 17.58 7.35 2.48
CA PHE A 49 17.69 7.82 1.10
C PHE A 49 17.08 6.83 0.11
N LYS A 50 17.35 5.52 0.25
CA LYS A 50 16.72 4.47 -0.58
C LYS A 50 15.19 4.58 -0.54
N GLY A 51 14.60 4.74 0.64
CA GLY A 51 13.15 4.90 0.81
C GLY A 51 12.60 6.12 0.06
N LEU A 52 13.29 7.26 0.13
CA LEU A 52 12.93 8.49 -0.59
C LEU A 52 13.10 8.35 -2.11
N LEU A 53 14.19 7.73 -2.55
CA LEU A 53 14.45 7.50 -3.96
C LEU A 53 13.38 6.60 -4.56
N LEU A 54 13.02 5.49 -3.91
CA LEU A 54 11.95 4.59 -4.38
C LEU A 54 10.60 5.32 -4.44
N ALA A 55 10.32 6.20 -3.47
CA ALA A 55 9.13 7.06 -3.53
C ALA A 55 9.15 7.95 -4.78
N VAL A 56 10.27 8.62 -5.08
CA VAL A 56 10.42 9.44 -6.29
C VAL A 56 10.30 8.62 -7.58
N LEU A 57 10.91 7.43 -7.64
CA LEU A 57 10.83 6.55 -8.81
C LEU A 57 9.41 6.02 -9.06
N SER A 58 8.59 5.91 -8.02
CA SER A 58 7.17 5.54 -8.14
C SER A 58 6.32 6.63 -8.82
N ASN A 59 6.84 7.85 -9.01
CA ASN A 59 6.08 8.98 -9.54
C ASN A 59 5.83 8.88 -11.05
N ASN A 60 4.56 8.95 -11.47
CA ASN A 60 4.14 9.00 -12.88
C ASN A 60 4.75 7.89 -13.76
N THR A 61 5.05 6.74 -13.18
CA THR A 61 5.69 5.60 -13.84
C THR A 61 4.86 4.34 -13.64
N ASP A 62 4.94 3.44 -14.61
CA ASP A 62 4.48 2.06 -14.43
C ASP A 62 5.49 1.32 -13.56
N TRP A 63 5.09 0.95 -12.33
CA TRP A 63 5.98 0.35 -11.34
C TRP A 63 6.74 -0.88 -11.86
N SER A 64 6.13 -1.67 -12.75
CA SER A 64 6.79 -2.83 -13.38
C SER A 64 8.09 -2.47 -14.11
N LYS A 65 8.24 -1.21 -14.54
CA LYS A 65 9.48 -0.73 -15.15
C LYS A 65 10.59 -0.52 -14.13
N VAL A 66 10.26 -0.05 -12.94
CA VAL A 66 11.20 0.19 -11.83
C VAL A 66 11.58 -1.12 -11.18
N GLU A 67 10.61 -2.00 -10.95
CA GLU A 67 10.81 -3.35 -10.40
C GLU A 67 11.86 -4.15 -11.18
N ARG A 68 11.80 -4.12 -12.52
CA ARG A 68 12.77 -4.83 -13.39
C ARG A 68 14.22 -4.37 -13.26
N ILE A 69 14.46 -3.15 -12.77
CA ILE A 69 15.80 -2.56 -12.66
C ILE A 69 16.25 -2.39 -11.21
N GLN A 70 15.45 -2.86 -10.25
CA GLN A 70 15.61 -2.55 -8.83
C GLN A 70 16.97 -3.04 -8.28
N THR A 71 17.42 -4.21 -8.73
CA THR A 71 18.70 -4.81 -8.31
C THR A 71 19.91 -4.02 -8.80
N GLU A 72 19.77 -3.23 -9.87
CA GLU A 72 20.85 -2.41 -10.43
C GLU A 72 20.92 -1.00 -9.81
N LEU A 73 19.85 -0.54 -9.14
CA LEU A 73 19.76 0.81 -8.60
C LEU A 73 20.87 1.11 -7.58
N ALA A 74 21.27 0.12 -6.79
CA ALA A 74 22.36 0.28 -5.82
C ALA A 74 23.66 0.71 -6.53
N GLY A 75 23.98 0.12 -7.69
CA GLY A 75 25.16 0.52 -8.46
C GLY A 75 25.05 1.93 -9.03
N LEU A 76 23.87 2.33 -9.51
CA LEU A 76 23.66 3.66 -10.11
C LEU A 76 23.74 4.81 -9.09
N PHE A 77 23.27 4.54 -7.87
CA PHE A 77 23.16 5.51 -6.77
C PHE A 77 24.18 5.26 -5.65
N SER A 78 25.35 4.71 -5.98
CA SER A 78 26.49 4.56 -5.05
C SER A 78 26.11 3.87 -3.73
N GLY A 79 25.44 2.73 -3.81
CA GLY A 79 24.96 1.98 -2.64
C GLY A 79 23.80 2.66 -1.90
N PHE A 80 23.11 3.61 -2.53
CA PHE A 80 22.15 4.52 -1.91
C PHE A 80 22.79 5.47 -0.88
N SER A 81 24.04 5.90 -1.10
CA SER A 81 24.69 6.84 -0.20
C SER A 81 23.98 8.19 -0.15
N LEU A 82 23.40 8.54 1.00
CA LEU A 82 22.75 9.84 1.22
C LEU A 82 23.73 10.98 0.98
N LYS A 83 24.94 10.85 1.55
CA LYS A 83 26.02 11.83 1.42
C LYS A 83 26.39 12.06 -0.03
N SER A 84 26.71 10.98 -0.77
CA SER A 84 27.11 11.10 -2.17
C SER A 84 26.02 11.73 -3.03
N TYR A 85 24.74 11.45 -2.75
CA TYR A 85 23.64 12.03 -3.50
C TYR A 85 23.39 13.50 -3.13
N ALA A 86 23.55 13.89 -1.87
CA ALA A 86 23.45 15.28 -1.43
C ALA A 86 24.51 16.19 -2.09
N GLU A 87 25.70 15.63 -2.34
CA GLU A 87 26.82 16.31 -3.00
C GLU A 87 26.75 16.26 -4.55
N LEU A 88 25.78 15.52 -5.12
CA LEU A 88 25.67 15.29 -6.56
C LEU A 88 25.43 16.60 -7.34
N PRO A 89 26.26 16.94 -8.35
CA PRO A 89 25.99 18.03 -9.26
C PRO A 89 24.71 17.79 -10.07
N ALA A 90 23.87 18.80 -10.27
CA ALA A 90 22.60 18.63 -11.00
C ALA A 90 22.79 18.20 -12.47
N CYS A 91 23.91 18.54 -13.11
CA CYS A 91 24.23 18.11 -14.48
C CYS A 91 24.41 16.58 -14.58
N GLU A 92 24.97 15.93 -13.57
CA GLU A 92 25.16 14.46 -13.51
C GLU A 92 23.83 13.70 -13.65
N VAL A 93 22.73 14.28 -13.14
CA VAL A 93 21.41 13.68 -13.34
C VAL A 93 21.09 13.59 -14.84
N GLY A 94 21.35 14.66 -15.59
CA GLY A 94 21.08 14.70 -17.03
C GLY A 94 22.09 13.92 -17.88
N GLU A 95 23.36 13.92 -17.48
CA GLU A 95 24.47 13.40 -18.28
C GLU A 95 24.75 11.91 -18.04
N ARG A 96 24.48 11.42 -16.83
CA ARG A 96 24.78 10.03 -16.44
C ARG A 96 23.53 9.24 -16.06
N ILE A 97 22.70 9.79 -15.17
CA ILE A 97 21.57 9.03 -14.59
C ILE A 97 20.43 8.87 -15.61
N MET A 98 20.04 9.95 -16.28
CA MET A 98 18.92 9.90 -17.23
C MET A 98 19.18 8.98 -18.44
N PRO A 99 20.35 9.00 -19.11
CA PRO A 99 20.65 8.04 -20.18
C PRO A 99 20.50 6.59 -19.72
N TRP A 100 20.97 6.27 -18.52
CA TRP A 100 20.85 4.93 -17.94
C TRP A 100 19.38 4.47 -17.81
N PHE A 101 18.47 5.36 -17.38
CA PHE A 101 17.03 5.07 -17.30
C PHE A 101 16.36 4.95 -18.67
N LEU A 102 16.81 5.75 -19.65
CA LEU A 102 16.29 5.71 -21.01
C LEU A 102 16.66 4.40 -21.71
N ASP A 103 17.91 3.95 -21.56
CA ASP A 103 18.39 2.68 -22.13
C ASP A 103 17.60 1.48 -21.59
N ARG A 104 17.19 1.53 -20.32
CA ARG A 104 16.36 0.50 -19.67
C ARG A 104 14.86 0.67 -19.89
N LYS A 105 14.44 1.70 -20.64
CA LYS A 105 13.02 2.05 -20.87
C LYS A 105 12.24 2.24 -19.55
N ALA A 106 12.94 2.71 -18.51
CA ALA A 106 12.41 2.93 -17.17
C ALA A 106 12.28 4.43 -16.82
N GLY A 107 12.55 5.32 -17.77
CA GLY A 107 12.35 6.76 -17.61
C GLY A 107 10.88 7.18 -17.52
N SER A 108 10.66 8.37 -16.96
CA SER A 108 9.38 9.08 -16.95
C SER A 108 9.59 10.53 -17.38
N VAL A 109 8.53 11.19 -17.85
CA VAL A 109 8.62 12.59 -18.33
C VAL A 109 9.01 13.59 -17.23
N THR A 110 8.77 13.23 -15.96
CA THR A 110 9.13 14.08 -14.81
C THR A 110 10.42 13.64 -14.11
N LEU A 111 10.93 12.43 -14.42
CA LEU A 111 12.00 11.80 -13.66
C LEU A 111 13.24 12.68 -13.50
N ARG A 112 13.72 13.32 -14.58
CA ARG A 112 14.89 14.21 -14.51
C ARG A 112 14.71 15.31 -13.47
N ARG A 113 13.57 16.01 -13.54
CA ARG A 113 13.25 17.10 -12.62
C ARG A 113 13.11 16.56 -11.19
N ASP A 114 12.45 15.42 -11.03
CA ASP A 114 12.17 14.85 -9.71
C ASP A 114 13.49 14.39 -9.04
N LEU A 115 14.42 13.78 -9.79
CA LEU A 115 15.76 13.42 -9.31
C LEU A 115 16.63 14.64 -8.98
N VAL A 116 16.59 15.70 -9.79
CA VAL A 116 17.28 16.97 -9.50
C VAL A 116 16.75 17.59 -8.21
N ASN A 117 15.42 17.63 -8.02
CA ASN A 117 14.82 18.15 -6.80
C ASN A 117 15.18 17.29 -5.58
N LEU A 118 15.30 15.98 -5.74
CA LEU A 118 15.70 15.05 -4.67
C LEU A 118 17.09 15.39 -4.11
N ILE A 119 17.99 16.00 -4.90
CA ILE A 119 19.30 16.48 -4.38
C ILE A 119 19.09 17.48 -3.25
N GLY A 120 18.14 18.41 -3.39
CA GLY A 120 17.81 19.38 -2.35
C GLY A 120 17.28 18.73 -1.07
N THR A 121 16.42 17.72 -1.21
CA THR A 121 15.95 16.93 -0.06
C THR A 121 17.09 16.15 0.60
N ALA A 122 17.97 15.52 -0.18
CA ALA A 122 19.12 14.79 0.33
C ALA A 122 20.07 15.70 1.12
N ARG A 123 20.30 16.94 0.67
CA ARG A 123 21.10 17.94 1.41
C ARG A 123 20.52 18.27 2.78
N ILE A 124 19.22 18.58 2.84
CA ILE A 124 18.53 18.87 4.11
C ILE A 124 18.70 17.71 5.09
N LEU A 125 18.48 16.48 4.62
CA LEU A 125 18.57 15.30 5.47
C LEU A 125 20.00 14.96 5.89
N PHE A 126 20.99 15.18 5.01
CA PHE A 126 22.39 14.99 5.33
C PHE A 126 22.89 16.02 6.35
N GLU A 127 22.50 17.30 6.20
CA GLU A 127 22.78 18.35 7.18
C GLU A 127 22.12 18.04 8.53
N HIS A 128 20.85 17.64 8.52
CA HIS A 128 20.14 17.22 9.72
C HIS A 128 20.84 16.03 10.40
N SER A 129 21.23 15.01 9.64
CA SER A 129 21.96 13.85 10.16
C SER A 129 23.32 14.25 10.75
N SER A 130 24.03 15.18 10.13
CA SER A 130 25.32 15.68 10.63
C SER A 130 25.20 16.36 12.00
N VAL A 131 24.03 16.93 12.32
CA VAL A 131 23.75 17.60 13.61
C VAL A 131 23.12 16.65 14.63
N HIS A 132 22.23 15.76 14.19
CA HIS A 132 21.38 14.93 15.06
C HIS A 132 21.74 13.43 15.06
N GLY A 133 22.70 13.02 14.25
CA GLY A 133 23.21 11.65 14.14
C GLY A 133 22.38 10.69 13.30
N SER A 134 21.28 11.16 12.68
CA SER A 134 20.41 10.32 11.85
C SER A 134 19.50 11.16 10.95
N ALA A 135 19.44 10.86 9.65
CA ALA A 135 18.49 11.44 8.71
C ALA A 135 17.05 10.99 9.00
N GLU A 136 16.86 9.72 9.39
CA GLU A 136 15.56 9.18 9.79
C GLU A 136 14.93 10.00 10.92
N SER A 137 15.76 10.51 11.85
CA SER A 137 15.29 11.31 12.99
C SER A 137 14.52 12.56 12.58
N TYR A 138 14.73 13.08 11.37
CA TYR A 138 13.94 14.19 10.80
C TYR A 138 12.45 13.80 10.71
N PHE A 139 12.18 12.61 10.19
CA PHE A 139 10.82 12.10 10.01
C PHE A 139 10.18 11.68 11.33
N THR A 140 10.90 10.90 12.16
CA THR A 140 10.35 10.43 13.44
C THR A 140 10.08 11.58 14.41
N SER A 141 10.93 12.61 14.43
CA SER A 141 10.69 13.80 15.25
C SER A 141 9.49 14.59 14.77
N LEU A 142 9.32 14.76 13.44
CA LEU A 142 8.15 15.45 12.89
C LEU A 142 6.85 14.71 13.20
N VAL A 143 6.83 13.38 13.03
CA VAL A 143 5.66 12.55 13.38
C VAL A 143 5.35 12.65 14.88
N ARG A 144 6.36 12.60 15.75
CA ARG A 144 6.18 12.78 17.20
C ARG A 144 5.61 14.16 17.56
N GLN A 145 6.05 15.22 16.89
CA GLN A 145 5.52 16.57 17.08
C GLN A 145 4.07 16.74 16.60
N LEU A 146 3.55 15.77 15.83
CA LEU A 146 2.21 15.74 15.27
C LEU A 146 1.39 14.61 15.91
N ASP A 147 1.56 14.42 17.22
CA ASP A 147 0.83 13.44 18.03
C ASP A 147 0.94 11.99 17.52
N GLY A 148 2.03 11.68 16.81
CA GLY A 148 2.24 10.36 16.22
C GLY A 148 1.49 10.12 14.92
N ASP A 149 0.90 11.14 14.28
CA ASP A 149 0.13 10.96 13.04
C ASP A 149 0.99 11.12 11.77
N PRO A 150 1.34 10.02 11.07
CA PRO A 150 2.11 10.09 9.84
C PRO A 150 1.36 10.75 8.67
N LYS A 151 0.01 10.83 8.71
CA LYS A 151 -0.78 11.53 7.68
C LYS A 151 -0.50 13.04 7.71
N GLN A 152 -0.42 13.61 8.92
CA GLN A 152 -0.09 15.03 9.12
C GLN A 152 1.36 15.31 8.72
N ALA A 153 2.28 14.39 9.04
CA ALA A 153 3.66 14.52 8.59
C ALA A 153 3.76 14.51 7.06
N ALA A 154 3.09 13.58 6.37
CA ALA A 154 3.03 13.56 4.90
C ALA A 154 2.50 14.89 4.33
N LEU A 155 1.46 15.46 4.97
CA LEU A 155 0.89 16.74 4.57
C LEU A 155 1.91 17.88 4.70
N ARG A 156 2.62 17.98 5.82
CA ARG A 156 3.63 19.03 6.07
C ARG A 156 4.85 18.91 5.15
N LEU A 157 5.34 17.68 4.96
CA LEU A 157 6.47 17.39 4.08
C LEU A 157 6.13 17.67 2.61
N GLY A 158 4.87 17.46 2.21
CA GLY A 158 4.39 17.55 0.84
C GLY A 158 3.75 18.88 0.42
N SER A 159 3.36 19.74 1.37
CA SER A 159 2.64 21.01 1.11
C SER A 159 3.52 22.22 1.41
N PRO A 160 3.30 23.39 0.76
CA PRO A 160 4.07 24.60 1.05
C PRO A 160 4.10 24.93 2.54
N GLY A 161 5.29 25.15 3.09
CA GLY A 161 5.50 25.38 4.52
C GLY A 161 6.94 25.15 4.96
N LYS A 162 7.22 25.34 6.25
CA LYS A 162 8.56 25.23 6.82
C LYS A 162 9.18 23.83 6.71
N ASP A 163 8.35 22.79 6.76
CA ASP A 163 8.78 21.39 6.79
C ASP A 163 8.83 20.78 5.36
N LYS A 164 8.50 21.57 4.32
CA LYS A 164 8.40 21.12 2.94
C LYS A 164 9.74 20.60 2.43
N LEU A 165 9.78 19.34 2.02
CA LEU A 165 10.96 18.76 1.36
C LEU A 165 10.93 18.99 -0.17
N PRO A 166 12.01 19.49 -0.81
CA PRO A 166 12.07 19.68 -2.25
C PRO A 166 11.66 18.44 -3.07
N GLY A 167 10.86 18.64 -4.12
CA GLY A 167 10.46 17.58 -5.05
C GLY A 167 9.37 16.62 -4.56
N LEU A 168 8.97 16.67 -3.28
CA LEU A 168 7.93 15.77 -2.77
C LEU A 168 6.53 16.40 -2.84
N GLY A 169 5.57 15.81 -3.54
CA GLY A 169 4.15 16.09 -3.26
C GLY A 169 3.69 15.34 -2.01
N VAL A 170 2.49 15.63 -1.49
CA VAL A 170 1.89 14.87 -0.35
C VAL A 170 1.90 13.36 -0.60
N ALA A 171 1.59 12.92 -1.83
CA ALA A 171 1.61 11.51 -2.19
C ALA A 171 3.03 10.90 -2.13
N LEU A 172 4.07 11.63 -2.56
CA LEU A 172 5.45 11.13 -2.50
C LEU A 172 6.01 11.17 -1.07
N ALA A 173 5.60 12.17 -0.28
CA ALA A 173 5.94 12.21 1.13
C ALA A 173 5.31 11.05 1.91
N ALA A 174 4.04 10.72 1.65
CA ALA A 174 3.39 9.54 2.23
C ALA A 174 4.07 8.23 1.79
N GLU A 175 4.43 8.09 0.51
CA GLU A 175 5.17 6.92 0.02
C GLU A 175 6.54 6.79 0.69
N ALA A 176 7.26 7.89 0.89
CA ALA A 176 8.53 7.88 1.60
C ALA A 176 8.36 7.43 3.05
N LEU A 177 7.36 7.97 3.77
CA LEU A 177 7.04 7.53 5.13
C LEU A 177 6.68 6.04 5.18
N LYS A 178 5.89 5.56 4.22
CA LYS A 178 5.53 4.14 4.08
C LYS A 178 6.77 3.25 3.87
N ASN A 179 7.71 3.67 3.02
CA ASN A 179 8.99 2.96 2.81
C ASN A 179 9.89 2.97 4.07
N LEU A 180 9.68 3.92 4.97
CA LEU A 180 10.34 3.98 6.28
C LEU A 180 9.50 3.32 7.37
N GLY A 181 8.48 2.52 7.04
CA GLY A 181 7.71 1.77 8.04
C GLY A 181 6.74 2.60 8.88
N PHE A 182 6.38 3.82 8.46
CA PHE A 182 5.22 4.50 9.04
C PHE A 182 3.95 3.96 8.41
N ASP A 183 2.97 3.55 9.23
CA ASP A 183 1.72 2.96 8.74
C ASP A 183 0.77 4.04 8.18
N VAL A 184 0.95 4.40 6.91
CA VAL A 184 0.23 5.47 6.23
C VAL A 184 -0.06 5.10 4.77
N ALA A 185 -1.24 5.49 4.29
CA ALA A 185 -1.63 5.28 2.89
C ALA A 185 -1.03 6.35 1.98
N LYS A 186 -0.78 5.99 0.72
CA LYS A 186 -0.30 6.92 -0.32
C LYS A 186 -1.50 7.48 -1.09
N PRO A 187 -1.82 8.79 -0.99
CA PRO A 187 -2.93 9.38 -1.74
C PRO A 187 -2.54 9.65 -3.21
N ASP A 188 -2.13 8.63 -3.95
CA ASP A 188 -1.82 8.72 -5.38
C ASP A 188 -3.07 8.64 -6.27
N ARG A 189 -2.88 8.68 -7.59
CA ARG A 189 -3.99 8.61 -8.54
C ARG A 189 -4.82 7.32 -8.43
N HIS A 190 -4.25 6.20 -8.02
CA HIS A 190 -4.93 4.91 -7.94
C HIS A 190 -5.79 4.85 -6.68
N VAL A 191 -5.20 5.21 -5.53
CA VAL A 191 -5.91 5.23 -4.24
C VAL A 191 -6.98 6.32 -4.22
N LYS A 192 -6.70 7.51 -4.74
CA LYS A 192 -7.69 8.59 -4.93
C LYS A 192 -8.88 8.14 -5.77
N ARG A 193 -8.62 7.39 -6.84
CA ARG A 193 -9.65 6.84 -7.73
C ARG A 193 -10.52 5.82 -7.00
N ALA A 194 -9.91 4.88 -6.27
CA ALA A 194 -10.64 3.90 -5.48
C ALA A 194 -11.50 4.56 -4.41
N MET A 195 -10.95 5.48 -3.61
CA MET A 195 -11.71 6.15 -2.54
C MET A 195 -12.92 6.92 -3.06
N ALA A 196 -12.79 7.57 -4.22
CA ALA A 196 -13.92 8.24 -4.86
C ALA A 196 -14.93 7.24 -5.45
N SER A 197 -14.48 6.14 -6.06
CA SER A 197 -15.36 5.08 -6.58
C SER A 197 -16.14 4.37 -5.47
N PHE A 198 -15.52 4.16 -4.31
CA PHE A 198 -16.17 3.58 -3.13
C PHE A 198 -17.16 4.55 -2.46
N GLY A 199 -17.22 5.80 -2.91
CA GLY A 199 -18.08 6.83 -2.32
C GLY A 199 -17.59 7.36 -0.97
N LEU A 200 -16.35 7.04 -0.56
CA LEU A 200 -15.80 7.42 0.74
C LEU A 200 -15.20 8.83 0.72
N VAL A 201 -14.68 9.27 -0.44
CA VAL A 201 -14.19 10.64 -0.63
C VAL A 201 -15.02 11.29 -1.74
N PRO A 202 -15.88 12.27 -1.42
CA PRO A 202 -16.79 12.86 -2.41
C PRO A 202 -16.02 13.64 -3.48
N CYS A 203 -16.39 13.42 -4.74
CA CYS A 203 -15.93 14.21 -5.88
C CYS A 203 -17.13 14.51 -6.79
N LYS A 204 -17.56 15.77 -6.82
CA LYS A 204 -18.72 16.20 -7.64
C LYS A 204 -18.36 16.29 -9.12
N ASP A 205 -17.19 16.84 -9.42
CA ASP A 205 -16.71 17.06 -10.78
C ASP A 205 -15.61 16.04 -11.14
N TRP A 206 -16.03 14.85 -11.57
CA TRP A 206 -15.13 13.77 -11.96
C TRP A 206 -15.25 13.45 -13.46
N PRO A 207 -14.45 14.12 -14.33
CA PRO A 207 -14.40 13.81 -15.75
C PRO A 207 -13.98 12.37 -15.98
N GLY A 208 -14.68 11.67 -16.88
CA GLY A 208 -14.35 10.28 -17.21
C GLY A 208 -14.64 9.28 -16.07
N ARG A 209 -15.59 9.60 -15.18
CA ARG A 209 -16.03 8.70 -14.10
C ARG A 209 -16.38 7.29 -14.57
N ASN A 210 -16.88 7.11 -15.79
CA ASN A 210 -17.22 5.78 -16.32
C ASN A 210 -16.00 4.95 -16.79
N GLY A 211 -14.80 5.54 -16.77
CA GLY A 211 -13.57 4.89 -17.24
C GLY A 211 -12.62 4.53 -16.11
N ARG A 212 -11.36 4.96 -16.27
CA ARG A 212 -10.25 4.71 -15.33
C ARG A 212 -9.56 6.01 -14.89
N ALA A 213 -10.13 7.16 -15.25
CA ALA A 213 -9.61 8.46 -14.89
C ALA A 213 -9.73 8.64 -13.37
N ALA A 214 -8.71 9.21 -12.74
CA ALA A 214 -8.75 9.59 -11.33
C ALA A 214 -9.35 11.00 -11.20
N PRO A 215 -10.05 11.32 -10.10
CA PRO A 215 -10.49 12.68 -9.83
C PRO A 215 -9.30 13.62 -9.57
N SER A 216 -9.48 14.91 -9.88
CA SER A 216 -8.46 15.92 -9.60
C SER A 216 -8.56 16.39 -8.14
N PHE A 217 -7.81 15.74 -7.25
CA PHE A 217 -7.62 16.19 -5.88
C PHE A 217 -6.28 16.91 -5.76
N SER A 218 -6.31 18.24 -5.88
CA SER A 218 -5.11 19.10 -5.83
C SER A 218 -4.81 19.66 -4.45
N SER A 219 -5.77 19.66 -3.51
CA SER A 219 -5.56 20.20 -2.17
C SER A 219 -4.95 19.18 -1.21
N GLY A 220 -4.12 19.66 -0.27
CA GLY A 220 -3.61 18.85 0.83
C GLY A 220 -4.72 18.24 1.68
N ARG A 221 -5.82 18.98 1.90
CA ARG A 221 -7.02 18.49 2.61
C ARG A 221 -7.65 17.28 1.92
N SER A 222 -7.76 17.29 0.59
CA SER A 222 -8.28 16.14 -0.15
C SER A 222 -7.36 14.93 -0.07
N CYS A 223 -6.03 15.14 -0.01
CA CYS A 223 -5.08 14.05 0.20
C CYS A 223 -5.21 13.46 1.61
N LEU A 224 -5.41 14.31 2.63
CA LEU A 224 -5.66 13.87 4.00
C LEU A 224 -6.92 13.02 4.10
N ALA A 225 -8.04 13.48 3.53
CA ALA A 225 -9.29 12.71 3.51
C ALA A 225 -9.15 11.34 2.84
N VAL A 226 -8.31 11.22 1.82
CA VAL A 226 -8.00 9.93 1.16
C VAL A 226 -7.22 9.02 2.10
N MET A 227 -6.22 9.55 2.81
CA MET A 227 -5.45 8.75 3.78
C MET A 227 -6.31 8.32 4.98
N GLU A 228 -7.19 9.20 5.47
CA GLU A 228 -8.16 8.90 6.53
C GLU A 228 -9.15 7.82 6.09
N ALA A 229 -9.69 7.89 4.86
CA ALA A 229 -10.59 6.87 4.35
C ALA A 229 -9.94 5.48 4.25
N VAL A 230 -8.66 5.40 3.84
CA VAL A 230 -7.93 4.12 3.84
C VAL A 230 -7.67 3.63 5.26
N GLN A 231 -7.32 4.52 6.18
CA GLN A 231 -7.17 4.20 7.60
C GLN A 231 -8.48 3.65 8.21
N ASP A 232 -9.62 4.22 7.85
CA ASP A 232 -10.94 3.75 8.29
C ASP A 232 -11.28 2.35 7.75
N ILE A 233 -10.89 2.03 6.51
CA ILE A 233 -11.04 0.67 5.96
C ILE A 233 -10.14 -0.30 6.75
N ALA A 234 -8.88 0.08 6.98
CA ALA A 234 -7.91 -0.74 7.68
C ALA A 234 -8.31 -1.02 9.13
N ALA A 235 -8.78 0.01 9.85
CA ALA A 235 -9.29 -0.12 11.20
C ALA A 235 -10.51 -1.04 11.27
N ALA A 236 -11.48 -0.88 10.35
CA ALA A 236 -12.65 -1.76 10.28
C ALA A 236 -12.30 -3.22 9.97
N ALA A 237 -11.18 -3.46 9.27
CA ALA A 237 -10.68 -4.79 8.91
C ALA A 237 -9.72 -5.39 9.94
N GLY A 238 -9.24 -4.62 10.92
CA GLY A 238 -8.15 -5.04 11.81
C GLY A 238 -6.84 -5.33 11.07
N ARG A 239 -6.52 -4.55 10.04
CA ARG A 239 -5.34 -4.70 9.19
C ARG A 239 -4.45 -3.45 9.23
N PRO A 240 -3.13 -3.56 8.95
CA PRO A 240 -2.27 -2.40 8.76
C PRO A 240 -2.73 -1.53 7.58
N VAL A 241 -2.61 -0.21 7.70
CA VAL A 241 -3.00 0.75 6.65
C VAL A 241 -2.22 0.48 5.36
N VAL A 242 -0.93 0.18 5.47
CA VAL A 242 -0.05 -0.13 4.33
C VAL A 242 -0.50 -1.36 3.51
N LEU A 243 -1.03 -2.39 4.18
CA LEU A 243 -1.54 -3.58 3.51
C LEU A 243 -2.79 -3.22 2.68
N VAL A 244 -3.70 -2.46 3.28
CA VAL A 244 -4.94 -2.03 2.63
C VAL A 244 -4.65 -1.08 1.47
N ASP A 245 -3.73 -0.13 1.64
CA ASP A 245 -3.24 0.78 0.59
C ASP A 245 -2.71 -0.01 -0.62
N ASN A 246 -1.82 -0.98 -0.39
CA ASN A 246 -1.22 -1.78 -1.45
C ASN A 246 -2.24 -2.70 -2.14
N ALA A 247 -3.19 -3.29 -1.40
CA ALA A 247 -4.30 -4.06 -1.97
C ALA A 247 -5.20 -3.19 -2.88
N ILE A 248 -5.56 -1.99 -2.41
CA ILE A 248 -6.35 -1.03 -3.19
C ILE A 248 -5.60 -0.59 -4.45
N TRP A 249 -4.29 -0.36 -4.34
CA TRP A 249 -3.45 -0.04 -5.49
C TRP A 249 -3.47 -1.18 -6.53
N MET A 250 -3.43 -2.44 -6.09
CA MET A 250 -3.49 -3.63 -6.96
C MET A 250 -4.83 -3.77 -7.70
N LEU A 251 -5.94 -3.30 -7.15
CA LEU A 251 -7.20 -3.21 -7.90
C LEU A 251 -7.07 -2.27 -9.11
N CYS A 252 -6.25 -1.24 -8.97
CA CYS A 252 -6.26 -0.09 -9.86
C CYS A 252 -5.11 -0.05 -10.88
N ALA A 253 -3.95 -0.59 -10.52
CA ALA A 253 -2.74 -0.54 -11.32
C ALA A 253 -2.83 -1.40 -12.58
N LYS A 254 -2.07 -1.04 -13.62
CA LYS A 254 -1.98 -1.83 -14.86
C LYS A 254 -1.37 -3.22 -14.64
N SER A 255 -0.42 -3.31 -13.71
CA SER A 255 0.20 -4.57 -13.30
C SER A 255 -0.63 -5.34 -12.28
N GLY A 256 -1.78 -4.80 -11.85
CA GLY A 256 -2.76 -5.48 -11.01
C GLY A 256 -4.01 -5.87 -11.81
N LEU A 257 -5.20 -5.67 -11.25
CA LEU A 257 -6.48 -5.97 -11.92
C LEU A 257 -6.92 -4.91 -12.94
N TYR A 258 -6.38 -3.69 -12.84
CA TYR A 258 -6.71 -2.58 -13.72
C TYR A 258 -8.22 -2.33 -13.89
N LEU A 259 -8.96 -2.40 -12.77
CA LEU A 259 -10.41 -2.22 -12.75
C LEU A 259 -10.82 -0.83 -13.23
N THR A 260 -12.01 -0.77 -13.82
CA THR A 260 -12.75 0.47 -14.09
C THR A 260 -13.34 1.04 -12.82
N ASN A 261 -13.74 2.31 -12.87
CA ASN A 261 -14.38 2.98 -11.75
C ASN A 261 -15.74 2.37 -11.38
N SER A 262 -16.47 1.76 -12.34
CA SER A 262 -17.73 1.04 -12.09
C SER A 262 -17.46 -0.25 -11.31
N GLU A 263 -16.50 -1.05 -11.75
CA GLU A 263 -16.10 -2.28 -11.05
C GLU A 263 -15.60 -1.99 -9.63
N LEU A 264 -14.93 -0.85 -9.41
CA LEU A 264 -14.57 -0.40 -8.07
C LEU A 264 -15.81 -0.02 -7.24
N SER A 265 -16.78 0.71 -7.81
CA SER A 265 -18.03 1.07 -7.12
C SER A 265 -18.87 -0.15 -6.75
N GLU A 266 -18.83 -1.23 -7.54
CA GLU A 266 -19.49 -2.49 -7.24
C GLU A 266 -18.93 -3.15 -5.97
N LEU A 267 -17.62 -3.02 -5.68
CA LEU A 267 -17.02 -3.56 -4.45
C LEU A 267 -17.55 -2.88 -3.18
N ALA A 268 -17.96 -1.60 -3.28
CA ALA A 268 -18.51 -0.83 -2.17
C ALA A 268 -20.03 -0.89 -2.08
N SER A 269 -20.69 -1.48 -3.07
CA SER A 269 -22.12 -1.72 -2.99
C SER A 269 -22.35 -2.89 -2.03
N ASP A 270 -23.37 -2.81 -1.16
CA ASP A 270 -23.81 -3.91 -0.28
C ASP A 270 -24.38 -5.12 -1.06
N GLY A 271 -23.99 -5.28 -2.32
CA GLY A 271 -24.24 -6.47 -3.10
C GLY A 271 -23.65 -7.65 -2.36
N LYS A 272 -24.51 -8.64 -2.07
CA LYS A 272 -24.13 -9.93 -1.50
C LYS A 272 -22.80 -10.37 -2.15
N PRO A 273 -21.82 -10.84 -1.37
CA PRO A 273 -20.56 -11.35 -1.92
C PRO A 273 -20.89 -12.25 -3.10
N SER A 274 -20.23 -12.02 -4.24
CA SER A 274 -20.50 -12.73 -5.49
C SER A 274 -20.75 -14.19 -5.19
N THR A 275 -21.99 -14.62 -5.43
CA THR A 275 -22.51 -15.85 -4.87
C THR A 275 -21.81 -17.09 -5.42
N GLY A 276 -20.87 -16.98 -6.36
CA GLY A 276 -20.08 -18.12 -6.84
C GLY A 276 -19.43 -18.95 -5.73
N GLY A 277 -18.92 -18.32 -4.65
CA GLY A 277 -18.34 -19.08 -3.52
C GLY A 277 -19.40 -19.65 -2.58
N ALA A 278 -20.46 -18.87 -2.28
CA ALA A 278 -21.53 -19.28 -1.39
C ALA A 278 -22.48 -20.31 -2.03
N GLU A 279 -22.79 -20.18 -3.32
CA GLU A 279 -23.55 -21.14 -4.14
C GLU A 279 -22.73 -22.39 -4.44
N ALA A 280 -21.41 -22.28 -4.67
CA ALA A 280 -20.55 -23.46 -4.78
C ALA A 280 -20.48 -24.21 -3.44
N LEU A 281 -20.37 -23.49 -2.32
CA LEU A 281 -20.42 -24.07 -0.99
C LEU A 281 -21.81 -24.66 -0.68
N ASP A 282 -22.89 -23.98 -1.04
CA ASP A 282 -24.27 -24.48 -0.88
C ASP A 282 -24.54 -25.69 -1.76
N ALA A 283 -24.04 -25.71 -3.00
CA ALA A 283 -24.14 -26.85 -3.91
C ALA A 283 -23.29 -28.02 -3.42
N LEU A 284 -22.12 -27.74 -2.85
CA LEU A 284 -21.26 -28.75 -2.22
C LEU A 284 -21.96 -29.33 -0.99
N ILE A 285 -22.46 -28.49 -0.08
CA ILE A 285 -23.21 -28.90 1.12
C ILE A 285 -24.48 -29.67 0.74
N ARG A 286 -25.22 -29.24 -0.30
CA ARG A 286 -26.39 -29.97 -0.80
C ARG A 286 -26.02 -31.32 -1.40
N SER A 287 -24.98 -31.38 -2.24
CA SER A 287 -24.51 -32.65 -2.81
C SER A 287 -24.04 -33.63 -1.73
N TRP A 288 -23.53 -33.11 -0.61
CA TRP A 288 -23.28 -33.90 0.59
C TRP A 288 -24.59 -34.33 1.25
N SER A 289 -25.53 -33.43 1.52
CA SER A 289 -26.81 -33.83 2.13
C SER A 289 -27.63 -34.86 1.33
N GLU A 290 -27.41 -34.94 0.01
CA GLU A 290 -28.10 -35.85 -0.91
C GLU A 290 -27.41 -37.22 -1.08
N THR A 291 -26.13 -37.35 -0.68
CA THR A 291 -25.41 -38.63 -0.70
C THR A 291 -25.71 -39.41 0.58
N GLN A 292 -26.27 -40.63 0.48
CA GLN A 292 -26.66 -41.44 1.65
C GLN A 292 -25.48 -42.13 2.37
N ASP A 293 -24.24 -41.63 2.23
CA ASP A 293 -23.07 -42.21 2.89
C ASP A 293 -22.65 -41.40 4.13
N ALA A 294 -23.25 -41.78 5.26
CA ALA A 294 -22.97 -41.18 6.57
C ALA A 294 -21.53 -41.39 7.09
N GLY A 295 -20.72 -42.23 6.42
CA GLY A 295 -19.30 -42.42 6.70
C GLY A 295 -18.45 -41.30 6.09
N GLU A 296 -18.62 -41.08 4.79
CA GLU A 296 -17.87 -40.08 4.01
C GLU A 296 -18.16 -38.64 4.48
N HIS A 297 -19.40 -38.37 4.92
CA HIS A 297 -19.77 -37.08 5.50
C HIS A 297 -19.06 -36.79 6.82
N ARG A 298 -18.89 -37.81 7.67
CA ARG A 298 -18.25 -37.64 8.98
C ARG A 298 -16.78 -37.31 8.86
N GLU A 299 -16.10 -37.96 7.91
CA GLU A 299 -14.69 -37.72 7.62
C GLU A 299 -14.47 -36.34 7.01
N THR A 300 -15.34 -35.95 6.06
CA THR A 300 -15.25 -34.63 5.40
C THR A 300 -15.55 -33.48 6.35
N ILE A 301 -16.58 -33.59 7.20
CA ILE A 301 -16.89 -32.61 8.25
C ILE A 301 -15.73 -32.54 9.26
N GLY A 302 -15.13 -33.67 9.62
CA GLY A 302 -13.93 -33.71 10.47
C GLY A 302 -12.77 -32.91 9.88
N CYS A 303 -12.45 -33.13 8.60
CA CYS A 303 -11.40 -32.41 7.88
C CYS A 303 -11.66 -30.89 7.82
N LEU A 304 -12.91 -30.48 7.59
CA LEU A 304 -13.30 -29.07 7.58
C LEU A 304 -13.16 -28.41 8.95
N VAL A 305 -13.64 -29.06 10.00
CA VAL A 305 -13.51 -28.58 11.38
C VAL A 305 -12.03 -28.47 11.76
N ASP A 306 -11.20 -29.43 11.38
CA ASP A 306 -9.76 -29.41 11.64
C ASP A 306 -9.02 -28.36 10.82
N GLY A 307 -9.45 -28.08 9.59
CA GLY A 307 -8.93 -26.97 8.79
C GLY A 307 -9.26 -25.62 9.43
N LEU A 308 -10.53 -25.40 9.77
CA LEU A 308 -10.99 -24.17 10.43
C LEU A 308 -10.36 -23.97 11.81
N ASN A 309 -10.08 -25.04 12.54
CA ASN A 309 -9.37 -24.95 13.82
C ASN A 309 -7.89 -24.59 13.65
N ARG A 310 -7.23 -25.06 12.58
CA ARG A 310 -5.82 -24.75 12.30
C ARG A 310 -5.60 -23.32 11.81
N ASP A 311 -6.57 -22.78 11.08
CA ASP A 311 -6.51 -21.41 10.53
C ASP A 311 -6.97 -20.34 11.51
N ARG A 312 -7.38 -20.72 12.73
CA ARG A 312 -7.79 -19.78 13.77
C ARG A 312 -6.60 -19.18 14.50
N LEU A 313 -6.64 -17.86 14.67
CA LEU A 313 -5.75 -17.08 15.54
C LEU A 313 -6.02 -17.29 17.05
N SER A 314 -6.92 -18.20 17.41
CA SER A 314 -7.36 -18.47 18.79
C SER A 314 -7.05 -19.93 19.13
N ALA A 315 -6.43 -20.16 20.30
CA ALA A 315 -6.12 -21.50 20.80
C ALA A 315 -7.37 -22.36 21.13
N ARG A 316 -8.58 -21.77 21.08
CA ARG A 316 -9.83 -22.46 21.41
C ARG A 316 -10.46 -23.04 20.14
N LYS A 317 -10.60 -24.37 20.10
CA LYS A 317 -11.27 -25.09 19.00
C LYS A 317 -12.73 -24.62 18.84
N LEU A 318 -13.22 -24.56 17.60
CA LEU A 318 -14.63 -24.30 17.24
C LEU A 318 -15.58 -25.28 17.94
N PHE A 319 -15.18 -26.55 18.00
CA PHE A 319 -15.89 -27.62 18.67
C PHE A 319 -14.92 -28.31 19.64
N PRO A 320 -14.85 -27.83 20.90
CA PRO A 320 -14.04 -28.47 21.92
C PRO A 320 -14.51 -29.89 22.19
N GLU A 321 -13.58 -30.84 22.39
CA GLU A 321 -13.93 -32.24 22.66
C GLU A 321 -14.77 -32.39 23.94
N GLU A 322 -14.63 -31.45 24.89
CA GLU A 322 -15.43 -31.44 26.12
C GLU A 322 -16.93 -31.23 25.89
N LEU A 323 -17.34 -30.75 24.71
CA LEU A 323 -18.75 -30.47 24.36
C LEU A 323 -19.36 -31.54 23.45
N LYS A 324 -18.61 -32.60 23.14
CA LYS A 324 -19.06 -33.67 22.24
C LYS A 324 -20.17 -34.50 22.91
N GLY A 325 -21.36 -34.49 22.32
CA GLY A 325 -22.54 -35.20 22.84
C GLY A 325 -23.50 -34.35 23.68
N HIS A 326 -23.21 -33.06 23.86
CA HIS A 326 -24.15 -32.10 24.43
C HIS A 326 -24.93 -31.40 23.30
N SER A 327 -26.25 -31.56 23.28
CA SER A 327 -27.13 -30.78 22.39
C SER A 327 -27.35 -29.40 22.99
N TRP A 328 -27.31 -28.37 22.13
CA TRP A 328 -27.77 -27.01 22.46
C TRP A 328 -29.29 -26.94 22.40
#